data_AF-A0A976MF18-F1
#
_entry.id   AF-A0A976MF18-F1
#
_cell.length_a   1.000
_cell.length_b   1.000
_cell.length_c   1.000
_cell.angle_alpha   90.00
_cell.angle_beta   90.00
_cell.angle_gamma   90.00
#
_symmetry.space_group_name_H-M   'P 1'
#
loop_
_entity.id
_entity.type
_entity.pdbx_description
1 polymer ?
#
loop_
_entity_poly.entity_id
_entity_poly.type
_entity_poly.pdbx_seq_one_letter_code
_entity_poly.pdbx_strand_id
1 'polypeptide(L)'
;MSSIKSKTRDELKRERELDEARKAGTAPALKDELGNEINPHIPQYISKAPWYLDQGEPSLRHQRTNEVQKAPIDFVTRRGVTNKVAVKFRKGACENCGAMTHDAKACVERPRKKGAKFTNENICPDEYILENSENSYDATRDRWAGFDPTTHLQLVEEYKDLEHERALNKIVNISNEDEFVEDDDKHIEKNETFECKDDKTRTTTRNLRIREDTAKYLINLDVNSAFYDPKSRSMREDPLAGVNSYFKGDNYYFNSEETYKPKELEVFAWESKKKGVDVDFIANPTKLEKLYNETKQNEEKEVLERKQKLIERFKAKEYIENYKELKPLAKVSEEDIIKYDEQLEFDEGKLLGHSQIWGSYYDLEKGVWGYKCCKVTNRSEHCKL
;
A
#
# COMPACT_ATOMS: atom_id res chain seq x y z
N MET A 1 20.43 25.14 -39.47
CA MET A 1 19.28 26.04 -39.35
C MET A 1 18.11 25.42 -40.11
N SER A 2 17.19 24.76 -39.40
CA SER A 2 16.01 24.18 -40.04
C SER A 2 15.05 25.33 -40.40
N SER A 3 14.69 25.45 -41.68
CA SER A 3 13.75 26.45 -42.17
C SER A 3 12.39 26.25 -41.51
N ILE A 4 11.92 27.23 -40.74
CA ILE A 4 10.58 27.25 -40.14
C ILE A 4 9.56 27.28 -41.28
N LYS A 5 9.02 26.11 -41.66
CA LYS A 5 7.93 26.03 -42.63
C LYS A 5 6.66 26.55 -41.96
N SER A 6 6.05 27.58 -42.52
CA SER A 6 4.73 28.05 -42.11
C SER A 6 3.69 26.96 -42.36
N LYS A 7 2.93 26.58 -41.34
CA LYS A 7 1.84 25.61 -41.46
C LYS A 7 0.79 26.10 -42.46
N THR A 8 0.21 25.18 -43.23
CA THR A 8 -0.87 25.51 -44.17
C THR A 8 -2.18 25.79 -43.41
N ARG A 9 -3.12 26.52 -44.03
CA ARG A 9 -4.43 26.83 -43.41
C ARG A 9 -5.19 25.57 -42.98
N ASP A 10 -5.10 24.52 -43.78
CA ASP A 10 -5.78 23.25 -43.52
C ASP A 10 -5.12 22.46 -42.37
N GLU A 11 -3.82 22.60 -42.18
CA GLU A 11 -3.10 22.05 -41.02
C GLU A 11 -3.48 22.80 -39.73
N LEU A 12 -3.55 24.13 -39.75
CA LEU A 12 -4.00 24.93 -38.60
C LEU A 12 -5.44 24.61 -38.21
N LYS A 13 -6.31 24.39 -39.20
CA LYS A 13 -7.70 23.98 -38.97
C LYS A 13 -7.73 22.59 -38.33
N ARG A 14 -6.96 21.63 -38.85
CA ARG A 14 -6.85 20.28 -38.29
C ARG A 14 -6.30 20.28 -36.86
N GLU A 15 -5.29 21.09 -36.56
CA GLU A 15 -4.74 21.22 -35.20
C GLU A 15 -5.77 21.79 -34.22
N ARG A 16 -6.55 22.78 -34.64
CA ARG A 16 -7.62 23.34 -33.82
C ARG A 16 -8.74 22.33 -33.57
N GLU A 17 -9.18 21.62 -34.61
CA GLU A 17 -10.19 20.56 -34.49
C GLU A 17 -9.70 19.42 -33.58
N LEU A 18 -8.41 19.05 -33.66
CA LEU A 18 -7.79 18.08 -32.76
C LEU A 18 -7.75 18.58 -31.32
N ASP A 19 -7.39 19.85 -31.09
CA ASP A 19 -7.39 20.43 -29.74
C ASP A 19 -8.80 20.52 -29.15
N GLU A 20 -9.81 20.84 -29.97
CA GLU A 20 -11.22 20.84 -29.56
C GLU A 20 -11.70 19.41 -29.24
N ALA A 21 -11.33 18.42 -30.05
CA ALA A 21 -11.61 16.99 -29.79
C ALA A 21 -10.91 16.50 -28.51
N ARG A 22 -9.67 16.93 -28.25
CA ARG A 22 -8.94 16.61 -27.00
C ARG A 22 -9.62 17.23 -25.78
N LYS A 23 -10.05 18.49 -25.88
CA LYS A 23 -10.82 19.15 -24.81
C LYS A 23 -12.18 18.51 -24.58
N ALA A 24 -12.78 17.92 -25.62
CA ALA A 24 -14.00 17.14 -25.52
C ALA A 24 -13.76 15.71 -25.00
N GLY A 25 -12.51 15.28 -24.82
CA GLY A 25 -12.14 13.93 -24.39
C GLY A 25 -12.33 12.84 -25.45
N THR A 26 -12.59 13.20 -26.71
CA THR A 26 -12.75 12.24 -27.81
C THR A 26 -11.43 11.86 -28.47
N ALA A 27 -10.39 12.70 -28.33
CA ALA A 27 -9.05 12.44 -28.80
C ALA A 27 -8.06 12.32 -27.62
N PRO A 28 -7.02 11.47 -27.73
CA PRO A 28 -6.02 11.32 -26.68
C PRO A 28 -5.21 12.60 -26.46
N ALA A 29 -4.80 12.83 -25.22
CA ALA A 29 -3.95 13.95 -24.84
C ALA A 29 -2.59 13.89 -25.57
N LEU A 30 -1.97 15.06 -25.72
CA LEU A 30 -0.57 15.14 -26.15
C LEU A 30 0.32 14.50 -25.08
N LYS A 31 1.39 13.82 -25.48
CA LYS A 31 2.36 13.25 -24.57
C LYS A 31 3.68 14.03 -24.66
N ASP A 32 4.29 14.26 -23.51
CA ASP A 32 5.63 14.83 -23.36
C ASP A 32 6.71 13.81 -23.77
N GLU A 33 7.96 14.28 -23.90
CA GLU A 33 9.19 13.48 -24.02
C GLU A 33 9.30 12.32 -22.99
N LEU A 34 8.79 12.55 -21.76
CA LEU A 34 8.80 11.58 -20.66
C LEU A 34 7.58 10.65 -20.66
N GLY A 35 6.70 10.76 -21.66
CA GLY A 35 5.46 9.98 -21.77
C GLY A 35 4.31 10.48 -20.88
N ASN A 36 4.49 11.59 -20.16
CA ASN A 36 3.43 12.21 -19.36
C ASN A 36 2.40 12.89 -20.26
N GLU A 37 1.13 12.82 -19.89
CA GLU A 37 0.04 13.44 -20.65
C GLU A 37 -0.09 14.94 -20.34
N ILE A 38 -0.05 15.78 -21.37
CA ILE A 38 -0.32 17.21 -21.27
C ILE A 38 -1.83 17.42 -21.26
N ASN A 39 -2.35 17.99 -20.17
CA ASN A 39 -3.76 18.32 -20.07
C ASN A 39 -4.20 19.29 -21.21
N PRO A 40 -5.15 18.90 -22.09
CA PRO A 40 -5.62 19.72 -23.21
C PRO A 40 -6.30 21.04 -22.82
N HIS A 41 -6.72 21.17 -21.56
CA HIS A 41 -7.32 22.40 -21.05
C HIS A 41 -6.28 23.46 -20.64
N ILE A 42 -4.99 23.13 -20.65
CA ILE A 42 -3.92 24.12 -20.46
C ILE A 42 -3.94 25.09 -21.66
N PRO A 43 -4.07 26.41 -21.44
CA PRO A 43 -4.04 27.39 -22.51
C PRO A 43 -2.75 27.29 -23.35
N GLN A 44 -2.88 27.49 -24.67
CA GLN A 44 -1.77 27.33 -25.62
C GLN A 44 -0.54 28.20 -25.28
N TYR A 45 -0.72 29.38 -24.69
CA TYR A 45 0.39 30.25 -24.30
C TYR A 45 1.21 29.72 -23.11
N ILE A 46 0.66 28.80 -22.31
CA ILE A 46 1.37 28.12 -21.22
C ILE A 46 2.04 26.85 -21.75
N SER A 47 1.31 26.05 -22.53
CA SER A 47 1.79 24.76 -23.03
C SER A 47 2.85 24.87 -24.11
N LYS A 48 2.77 25.89 -24.97
CA LYS A 48 3.77 26.10 -26.03
C LYS A 48 5.04 26.73 -25.42
N ALA A 49 6.15 26.01 -25.51
CA ALA A 49 7.45 26.53 -25.11
C ALA A 49 7.84 27.74 -26.00
N PRO A 50 8.40 28.81 -25.41
CA PRO A 50 8.95 29.91 -26.19
C PRO A 50 10.22 29.46 -26.92
N TRP A 51 10.53 30.10 -28.06
CA TRP A 51 11.58 29.69 -29.00
C TRP A 51 12.98 29.47 -28.39
N TYR A 52 13.31 30.14 -27.28
CA TYR A 52 14.62 30.03 -26.61
C TYR A 52 14.71 28.83 -25.64
N LEU A 53 13.60 28.14 -25.38
CA LEU A 53 13.51 26.89 -24.61
C LEU A 53 12.87 25.75 -25.42
N ASP A 54 12.45 26.01 -26.66
CA ASP A 54 11.75 25.07 -27.52
C ASP A 54 12.70 23.97 -28.02
N GLN A 55 12.40 22.72 -27.66
CA GLN A 55 13.14 21.54 -28.10
C GLN A 55 12.50 20.89 -29.34
N GLY A 56 11.43 21.49 -29.88
CA GLY A 56 10.69 20.99 -31.05
C GLY A 56 9.61 19.97 -30.71
N GLU A 57 9.58 19.46 -29.49
CA GLU A 57 8.55 18.55 -28.96
C GLU A 57 7.62 19.27 -27.96
N PRO A 58 6.32 18.93 -27.91
CA PRO A 58 5.42 19.42 -26.88
C PRO A 58 5.93 19.02 -25.50
N SER A 59 6.23 20.00 -24.64
CA SER A 59 6.63 19.74 -23.26
C SER A 59 6.19 20.87 -22.33
N LEU A 60 5.98 20.53 -21.05
CA LEU A 60 5.74 21.52 -19.99
C LEU A 60 6.99 21.79 -19.14
N ARG A 61 8.18 21.42 -19.64
CA ARG A 61 9.45 21.54 -18.91
C ARG A 61 9.84 22.99 -18.64
N HIS A 62 9.55 23.91 -19.57
CA HIS A 62 9.82 25.35 -19.39
C HIS A 62 9.00 26.01 -18.29
N GLN A 63 7.91 25.38 -17.84
CA GLN A 63 7.09 25.86 -16.72
C GLN A 63 7.57 25.32 -15.37
N ARG A 64 8.45 24.31 -15.35
CA ARG A 64 9.01 23.79 -14.10
C ARG A 64 10.06 24.77 -13.59
N THR A 65 10.06 24.99 -12.28
CA THR A 65 11.06 25.83 -11.63
C THR A 65 12.43 25.17 -11.73
N ASN A 66 13.46 25.95 -12.06
CA ASN A 66 14.83 25.52 -11.81
C ASN A 66 15.01 25.43 -10.29
N GLU A 67 15.29 24.23 -9.78
CA GLU A 67 15.48 24.01 -8.35
C GLU A 67 16.73 24.77 -7.88
N VAL A 68 16.52 25.91 -7.21
CA VAL A 68 17.60 26.58 -6.48
C VAL A 68 17.91 25.72 -5.26
N GLN A 69 19.15 25.27 -5.14
CA GLN A 69 19.59 24.48 -4.00
C GLN A 69 19.45 25.31 -2.72
N LYS A 70 18.45 25.00 -1.90
CA LYS A 70 18.29 25.61 -0.57
C LYS A 70 19.30 25.00 0.39
N ALA A 71 19.83 25.81 1.30
CA ALA A 71 20.66 25.30 2.38
C ALA A 71 19.85 24.29 3.23
N PRO A 72 20.44 23.16 3.64
CA PRO A 72 19.78 22.19 4.51
C PRO A 72 19.53 22.79 5.90
N ILE A 73 18.52 22.27 6.60
CA ILE A 73 18.16 22.70 7.98
C ILE A 73 19.34 22.50 8.94
N ASP A 74 20.10 21.43 8.75
CA ASP A 74 21.23 21.04 9.61
C ASP A 74 22.50 21.88 9.40
N PHE A 75 22.41 23.03 8.73
CA PHE A 75 23.55 23.93 8.59
C PHE A 75 23.88 24.58 9.95
N VAL A 76 24.70 23.91 10.74
CA VAL A 76 25.20 24.42 12.02
C VAL A 76 26.17 25.55 11.73
N THR A 77 25.75 26.78 12.01
CA THR A 77 26.66 27.92 12.08
C THR A 77 27.61 27.68 13.25
N ARG A 78 28.89 27.40 12.94
CA ARG A 78 29.91 27.22 13.98
C ARG A 78 30.11 28.54 14.70
N ARG A 79 29.73 28.59 15.98
CA ARG A 79 29.93 29.74 16.85
C ARG A 79 31.24 29.57 17.62
N GLY A 80 31.90 30.68 17.91
CA GLY A 80 33.11 30.72 18.74
C GLY A 80 34.42 30.60 17.96
N VAL A 81 35.44 30.11 18.65
CA VAL A 81 36.84 30.09 18.20
C VAL A 81 37.31 28.68 17.88
N THR A 82 38.36 28.60 17.07
CA THR A 82 39.07 27.35 16.83
C THR A 82 39.91 26.96 18.04
N ASN A 83 40.20 25.67 18.22
CA ASN A 83 41.08 25.20 19.31
C ASN A 83 42.58 25.46 19.05
N LYS A 84 42.94 26.14 17.95
CA LYS A 84 44.33 26.35 17.54
C LYS A 84 44.78 27.76 17.89
N VAL A 85 45.81 27.86 18.72
CA VAL A 85 46.40 29.14 19.14
C VAL A 85 47.80 29.28 18.55
N ALA A 86 48.10 30.45 17.99
CA ALA A 86 49.43 30.76 17.49
C ALA A 86 50.36 31.16 18.66
N VAL A 87 51.61 30.71 18.62
CA VAL A 87 52.62 31.00 19.66
C VAL A 87 53.24 32.39 19.50
N LYS A 88 53.20 32.95 18.29
CA LYS A 88 53.77 34.28 17.96
C LYS A 88 52.78 35.09 17.16
N PHE A 89 52.88 36.42 17.29
CA PHE A 89 52.08 37.35 16.51
C PHE A 89 52.33 37.14 15.01
N ARG A 90 51.23 37.03 14.25
CA ARG A 90 51.26 36.89 12.79
C ARG A 90 51.06 38.26 12.15
N LYS A 91 51.80 38.54 11.07
CA LYS A 91 51.65 39.81 10.34
C LYS A 91 50.26 39.88 9.71
N GLY A 92 49.50 40.93 10.02
CA GLY A 92 48.11 41.08 9.60
C GLY A 92 47.08 40.64 10.65
N ALA A 93 47.52 40.13 11.80
CA ALA A 93 46.64 39.84 12.91
C ALA A 93 46.23 41.12 13.66
N CYS A 94 45.11 41.05 14.38
CA CYS A 94 44.63 42.06 15.30
C CYS A 94 45.73 42.50 16.25
N GLU A 95 46.05 43.80 16.27
CA GLU A 95 47.14 44.34 17.08
C GLU A 95 46.92 44.17 18.58
N ASN A 96 45.66 44.03 19.01
CA ASN A 96 45.26 43.85 20.40
C ASN A 96 45.39 42.39 20.87
N CYS A 97 44.69 41.45 20.23
CA CYS A 97 44.57 40.06 20.68
C CYS A 97 45.39 39.04 19.86
N GLY A 98 45.81 39.37 18.63
CA GLY A 98 46.62 38.48 17.79
C GLY A 98 45.85 37.45 16.95
N ALA A 99 44.51 37.49 16.90
CA ALA A 99 43.70 36.72 15.96
C ALA A 99 43.77 37.31 14.53
N MET A 100 43.70 36.48 13.49
CA MET A 100 43.81 36.90 12.08
C MET A 100 42.47 37.26 11.42
N THR A 101 41.37 36.99 12.11
CA THR A 101 40.00 37.02 11.56
C THR A 101 39.35 38.40 11.61
N HIS A 102 39.87 39.33 12.41
CA HIS A 102 39.33 40.67 12.59
C HIS A 102 40.41 41.74 12.85
N ASP A 103 40.04 43.01 12.70
CA ASP A 103 40.89 44.17 13.01
C ASP A 103 40.80 44.61 14.48
N ALA A 104 41.79 45.37 14.95
CA ALA A 104 41.84 45.87 16.34
C ALA A 104 40.60 46.67 16.78
N LYS A 105 39.86 47.30 15.85
CA LYS A 105 38.62 48.03 16.14
C LYS A 105 37.42 47.12 16.35
N ALA A 106 37.38 45.98 15.67
CA ALA A 106 36.31 44.98 15.77
C ALA A 106 36.64 43.88 16.80
N CYS A 107 37.73 44.07 17.56
CA CYS A 107 38.19 43.12 18.56
C CYS A 107 37.20 43.00 19.72
N VAL A 108 36.73 41.78 19.97
CA VAL A 108 35.82 41.46 21.09
C VAL A 108 36.57 41.42 22.43
N GLU A 109 37.88 41.17 22.39
CA GLU A 109 38.73 41.21 23.58
C GLU A 109 38.94 42.63 24.11
N ARG A 110 39.05 42.74 25.44
CA ARG A 110 39.30 44.00 26.12
C ARG A 110 40.51 44.74 25.51
N PRO A 111 40.40 46.04 25.18
CA PRO A 111 41.54 46.82 24.69
C PRO A 111 42.71 46.83 25.68
N ARG A 112 43.87 46.35 25.24
CA ARG A 112 45.09 46.29 26.05
C ARG A 112 45.92 47.56 25.86
N LYS A 113 46.58 48.03 26.92
CA LYS A 113 47.51 49.19 26.86
C LYS A 113 48.73 48.91 25.98
N LYS A 114 49.23 47.67 26.02
CA LYS A 114 50.21 47.12 25.08
C LYS A 114 49.59 45.88 24.46
N GLY A 115 49.29 45.95 23.16
CA GLY A 115 48.66 44.86 22.43
C GLY A 115 49.61 43.69 22.13
N ALA A 116 49.03 42.54 21.74
CA ALA A 116 49.76 41.32 21.41
C ALA A 116 50.83 41.52 20.31
N LYS A 117 50.69 42.55 19.46
CA LYS A 117 51.71 42.94 18.46
C LYS A 117 53.09 43.23 19.06
N PHE A 118 53.12 43.82 20.26
CA PHE A 118 54.35 44.25 20.91
C PHE A 118 54.81 43.28 22.00
N THR A 119 53.88 42.54 22.62
CA THR A 119 54.20 41.65 23.75
C THR A 119 54.28 40.18 23.37
N ASN A 120 53.68 39.74 22.25
CA ASN A 120 53.48 38.31 21.89
C ASN A 120 52.80 37.46 22.98
N GLU A 121 52.20 38.10 23.99
CA GLU A 121 51.58 37.43 25.12
C GLU A 121 50.07 37.31 24.93
N ASN A 122 49.49 36.20 25.38
CA ASN A 122 48.05 35.92 25.36
C ASN A 122 47.44 36.12 23.98
N ILE A 123 47.93 35.37 22.99
CA ILE A 123 47.40 35.36 21.63
C ILE A 123 46.09 34.57 21.62
N CYS A 124 45.03 35.17 21.07
CA CYS A 124 43.74 34.50 20.95
C CYS A 124 43.71 33.54 19.74
N PRO A 125 42.95 32.43 19.81
CA PRO A 125 42.67 31.59 18.66
C PRO A 125 41.87 32.34 17.58
N ASP A 126 41.95 31.85 16.34
CA ASP A 126 41.19 32.41 15.22
C ASP A 126 39.71 31.99 15.29
N GLU A 127 38.78 32.89 14.95
CA GLU A 127 37.34 32.62 14.87
C GLU A 127 36.96 31.76 13.65
N TYR A 128 35.79 31.10 13.70
CA TYR A 128 35.20 30.52 12.51
C TYR A 128 34.60 31.62 11.60
N ILE A 129 35.07 31.71 10.36
CA ILE A 129 34.49 32.59 9.35
C ILE A 129 33.29 31.88 8.74
N LEU A 130 32.11 32.49 8.87
CA LEU A 130 30.90 32.00 8.20
C LEU A 130 30.92 32.44 6.73
N GLU A 131 30.68 31.50 5.82
CA GLU A 131 30.36 31.85 4.44
C GLU A 131 28.95 32.43 4.39
N ASN A 132 28.76 33.52 3.63
CA ASN A 132 27.43 34.09 3.43
C ASN A 132 26.62 33.14 2.53
N SER A 133 25.87 32.23 3.14
CA SER A 133 24.91 31.38 2.44
C SER A 133 23.65 32.18 2.08
N GLU A 134 23.10 31.93 0.90
CA GLU A 134 21.79 32.45 0.49
C GLU A 134 20.68 31.80 1.34
N ASN A 135 20.42 32.39 2.51
CA ASN A 135 19.41 31.90 3.43
C ASN A 135 18.02 32.42 3.04
N SER A 136 17.01 31.55 3.13
CA SER A 136 15.61 31.95 2.97
C SER A 136 15.16 32.90 4.11
N TYR A 137 14.03 33.59 3.92
CA TYR A 137 13.45 34.45 4.95
C TYR A 137 13.28 33.71 6.29
N ASP A 138 12.74 32.49 6.23
CA ASP A 138 12.52 31.65 7.41
C ASP A 138 13.86 31.22 8.03
N ALA A 139 14.85 30.81 7.21
CA ALA A 139 16.15 30.41 7.73
C ALA A 139 16.89 31.55 8.44
N THR A 140 16.78 32.80 7.97
CA THR A 140 17.38 33.96 8.65
C THR A 140 16.68 34.33 9.96
N ARG A 141 15.41 33.94 10.13
CA ARG A 141 14.55 34.30 11.27
C ARG A 141 14.23 33.13 12.17
N ASP A 142 14.82 31.97 11.91
CA ASP A 142 14.63 30.81 12.74
C ASP A 142 15.24 31.08 14.10
N ARG A 143 14.39 31.10 15.12
CA ARG A 143 14.79 31.29 16.52
C ARG A 143 15.70 30.16 16.98
N TRP A 144 15.54 28.97 16.39
CA TRP A 144 16.30 27.77 16.73
C TRP A 144 17.50 27.56 15.81
N ALA A 145 17.93 28.58 15.06
CA ALA A 145 19.11 28.50 14.21
C ALA A 145 20.38 28.16 15.03
N GLY A 146 20.96 27.00 14.75
CA GLY A 146 22.12 26.46 15.47
C GLY A 146 21.78 25.80 16.80
N PHE A 147 20.53 25.35 16.99
CA PHE A 147 20.13 24.56 18.14
C PHE A 147 20.89 23.22 18.18
N ASP A 148 21.48 22.91 19.33
CA ASP A 148 22.12 21.62 19.58
C ASP A 148 21.09 20.64 20.16
N PRO A 149 20.74 19.55 19.45
CA PRO A 149 19.76 18.56 19.93
C PRO A 149 20.13 17.94 21.28
N THR A 150 21.42 17.93 21.67
CA THR A 150 21.85 17.38 22.97
C THR A 150 21.35 18.21 24.15
N THR A 151 21.13 19.51 23.97
CA THR A 151 20.59 20.39 25.03
C THR A 151 19.18 20.00 25.45
N HIS A 152 18.41 19.35 24.56
CA HIS A 152 17.09 18.83 24.89
C HIS A 152 17.13 17.73 25.96
N LEU A 153 18.27 17.07 26.15
CA LEU A 153 18.43 16.05 27.20
C LEU A 153 18.32 16.64 28.61
N GLN A 154 18.75 17.89 28.82
CA GLN A 154 18.63 18.57 30.11
C GLN A 154 17.16 18.71 30.52
N LEU A 155 16.30 19.08 29.57
CA LEU A 155 14.85 19.14 29.79
C LEU A 155 14.29 17.75 30.16
N VAL A 156 14.73 16.69 29.47
CA VAL A 156 14.29 15.32 29.77
C VAL A 156 14.70 14.90 31.18
N GLU A 157 15.88 15.29 31.65
CA GLU A 157 16.34 15.05 33.03
C GLU A 157 15.48 15.80 34.04
N GLU A 158 15.19 17.08 33.82
CA GLU A 158 14.29 17.86 34.68
C GLU A 158 12.90 17.22 34.80
N TYR A 159 12.33 16.71 33.70
CA TYR A 159 11.04 16.00 33.74
C TYR A 159 11.11 14.69 34.54
N LYS A 160 12.23 13.96 34.48
CA LYS A 160 12.42 12.74 35.28
C LYS A 160 12.45 13.05 36.77
N ASP A 161 13.14 14.13 37.16
CA ASP A 161 13.20 14.56 38.57
C ASP A 161 11.80 14.94 39.08
N LEU A 162 11.02 15.67 38.27
CA LEU A 162 9.63 16.01 38.60
C LEU A 162 8.72 14.77 38.71
N GLU A 163 8.89 13.78 37.83
CA GLU A 163 8.15 12.51 37.93
C GLU A 163 8.52 11.73 39.20
N HIS A 164 9.80 11.73 39.57
CA HIS A 164 10.29 11.10 40.80
C HIS A 164 9.69 11.78 42.05
N GLU A 165 9.68 13.12 42.11
CA GLU A 165 9.04 13.85 43.20
C GLU A 165 7.52 13.59 43.27
N ARG A 166 6.82 13.53 42.14
CA ARG A 166 5.39 13.18 42.09
C ARG A 166 5.15 11.77 42.63
N ALA A 167 6.01 10.81 42.30
CA ALA A 167 5.92 9.45 42.81
C ALA A 167 6.13 9.42 44.33
N LEU A 168 7.15 10.11 44.85
CA LEU A 168 7.40 10.22 46.29
C LEU A 168 6.22 10.87 47.03
N ASN A 169 5.69 11.98 46.52
CA ASN A 169 4.52 12.63 47.10
C ASN A 169 3.30 11.72 47.12
N LYS A 170 3.09 10.90 46.07
CA LYS A 170 2.03 9.90 46.04
C LYS A 170 2.22 8.84 47.14
N ILE A 171 3.45 8.36 47.35
CA ILE A 171 3.76 7.40 48.43
C ILE A 171 3.51 8.02 49.80
N VAL A 172 3.95 9.27 50.03
CA VAL A 172 3.73 9.99 51.28
C VAL A 172 2.24 10.18 51.56
N ASN A 173 1.45 10.56 50.55
CA ASN A 173 0.00 10.70 50.68
C ASN A 173 -0.66 9.36 51.02
N ILE A 174 -0.28 8.27 50.34
CA ILE A 174 -0.78 6.92 50.66
C ILE A 174 -0.44 6.54 52.11
N SER A 175 0.79 6.82 52.58
CA SER A 175 1.20 6.51 53.96
C SER A 175 0.55 7.39 55.04
N ASN A 176 0.06 8.58 54.66
CA ASN A 176 -0.63 9.47 55.59
C ASN A 176 -2.14 9.18 55.64
N GLU A 177 -2.70 8.54 54.62
CA GLU A 177 -4.12 8.16 54.49
C GLU A 177 -4.38 6.69 54.91
N ASP A 178 -3.70 6.20 55.95
CA ASP A 178 -3.95 4.88 56.58
C ASP A 178 -5.28 4.82 57.40
N GLU A 179 -6.28 5.64 57.06
CA GLU A 179 -7.67 5.44 57.47
C GLU A 179 -8.49 4.92 56.28
N PHE A 180 -8.72 3.61 56.30
CA PHE A 180 -9.74 2.86 55.54
C PHE A 180 -10.91 3.73 55.03
N VAL A 181 -10.92 4.00 53.73
CA VAL A 181 -12.17 4.08 52.99
C VAL A 181 -12.28 2.76 52.24
N GLU A 182 -13.13 1.87 52.73
CA GLU A 182 -13.55 0.68 52.01
C GLU A 182 -13.90 1.07 50.56
N ASP A 183 -13.36 0.31 49.61
CA ASP A 183 -13.72 0.30 48.20
C ASP A 183 -15.25 0.17 48.06
N ASP A 184 -15.93 1.31 48.11
CA ASP A 184 -17.27 1.42 47.59
C ASP A 184 -17.08 1.44 46.07
N ASP A 185 -17.30 0.26 45.46
CA ASP A 185 -17.52 -0.04 44.04
C ASP A 185 -18.65 0.83 43.43
N LYS A 186 -18.63 2.14 43.69
CA LYS A 186 -19.34 3.14 42.93
C LYS A 186 -18.56 3.32 41.66
N HIS A 187 -18.96 2.58 40.64
CA HIS A 187 -18.82 2.92 39.22
C HIS A 187 -17.92 4.14 38.98
N ILE A 188 -16.61 3.91 39.03
CA ILE A 188 -15.70 4.77 38.29
C ILE A 188 -16.02 4.44 36.83
N GLU A 189 -17.04 5.12 36.31
CA GLU A 189 -17.14 5.35 34.88
C GLU A 189 -15.78 5.95 34.52
N LYS A 190 -14.91 5.12 33.96
CA LYS A 190 -13.63 5.51 33.37
C LYS A 190 -13.90 6.34 32.12
N ASN A 191 -14.60 7.45 32.28
CA ASN A 191 -14.54 8.58 31.39
C ASN A 191 -13.38 9.42 31.92
N GLU A 192 -12.19 9.18 31.38
CA GLU A 192 -11.00 10.01 31.55
C GLU A 192 -11.21 11.39 30.92
N THR A 193 -12.21 12.13 31.41
CA THR A 193 -12.34 13.56 31.25
C THR A 193 -11.89 14.16 32.56
N PHE A 194 -10.68 14.73 32.55
CA PHE A 194 -10.14 15.68 33.52
C PHE A 194 -11.23 16.21 34.47
N GLU A 195 -11.28 15.71 35.70
CA GLU A 195 -12.24 16.18 36.70
C GLU A 195 -11.84 17.61 37.14
N CYS A 196 -12.28 18.60 36.39
CA CYS A 196 -12.37 19.97 36.90
C CYS A 196 -13.44 19.99 38.00
N LYS A 197 -13.02 20.21 39.25
CA LYS A 197 -13.90 20.30 40.44
C LYS A 197 -14.88 21.49 40.42
N ASP A 198 -14.84 22.35 39.40
CA ASP A 198 -15.69 23.53 39.27
C ASP A 198 -16.86 23.30 38.30
N ASP A 199 -18.10 23.29 38.80
CA ASP A 199 -19.34 23.12 38.01
C ASP A 199 -19.50 24.12 36.85
N LYS A 200 -18.87 25.30 36.95
CA LYS A 200 -18.89 26.35 35.93
C LYS A 200 -17.90 26.14 34.78
N THR A 201 -16.87 25.32 35.00
CA THR A 201 -15.85 24.95 33.98
C THR A 201 -16.04 23.53 33.48
N ARG A 202 -17.02 22.80 34.02
CA ARG A 202 -17.45 21.47 33.57
C ARG A 202 -18.07 21.56 32.18
N THR A 203 -17.24 21.74 31.17
CA THR A 203 -17.62 21.63 29.78
C THR A 203 -17.88 20.16 29.48
N THR A 204 -19.15 19.75 29.56
CA THR A 204 -19.62 18.39 29.20
C THR A 204 -19.63 18.16 27.68
N THR A 205 -18.72 18.76 26.93
CA THR A 205 -18.58 18.45 25.51
C THR A 205 -17.82 17.13 25.39
N ARG A 206 -18.54 16.02 25.59
CA ARG A 206 -18.04 14.72 25.13
C ARG A 206 -17.75 14.87 23.64
N ASN A 207 -16.54 14.47 23.23
CA ASN A 207 -16.20 14.46 21.82
C ASN A 207 -17.23 13.63 21.07
N LEU A 208 -17.87 14.21 20.04
CA LEU A 208 -18.94 13.54 19.30
C LEU A 208 -18.42 12.36 18.48
N ARG A 209 -17.11 12.34 18.21
CA ARG A 209 -16.44 11.24 17.53
C ARG A 209 -16.21 10.09 18.51
N ILE A 210 -16.80 8.96 18.18
CA ILE A 210 -16.54 7.65 18.81
C ILE A 210 -15.08 7.29 18.57
N ARG A 211 -14.34 6.99 19.63
CA ARG A 211 -12.88 6.76 19.57
C ARG A 211 -12.54 5.33 19.13
N GLU A 212 -13.45 4.40 19.40
CA GLU A 212 -13.42 2.99 19.05
C GLU A 212 -13.50 2.79 17.53
N ASP A 213 -14.22 3.69 16.84
CA ASP A 213 -14.39 3.66 15.39
C ASP A 213 -13.19 4.33 14.69
N THR A 214 -12.34 3.48 14.09
CA THR A 214 -11.23 3.93 13.25
C THR A 214 -11.76 4.56 11.96
N ALA A 215 -11.17 5.68 11.54
CA ALA A 215 -11.52 6.28 10.26
C ALA A 215 -11.00 5.41 9.11
N LYS A 216 -11.75 5.32 8.01
CA LYS A 216 -11.43 4.44 6.87
C LYS A 216 -9.99 4.62 6.36
N TYR A 217 -9.53 5.86 6.18
CA TYR A 217 -8.18 6.19 5.70
C TYR A 217 -7.05 5.92 6.71
N LEU A 218 -7.38 5.55 7.96
CA LEU A 218 -6.40 5.15 8.98
C LEU A 218 -6.28 3.63 9.10
N ILE A 219 -7.11 2.86 8.37
CA ILE A 219 -7.05 1.41 8.37
C ILE A 219 -5.73 0.94 7.75
N ASN A 220 -5.28 1.60 6.68
CA ASN A 220 -3.97 1.40 6.08
C ASN A 220 -3.32 2.77 5.79
N LEU A 221 -2.09 2.96 6.28
CA LEU A 221 -1.31 4.20 6.14
C LEU A 221 -0.46 4.24 4.86
N ASP A 222 -0.39 3.12 4.13
CA ASP A 222 0.32 3.06 2.87
C ASP A 222 -0.37 3.93 1.82
N VAL A 223 0.41 4.79 1.15
CA VAL A 223 -0.08 5.76 0.15
C VAL A 223 -0.78 5.06 -1.03
N ASN A 224 -0.34 3.84 -1.36
CA ASN A 224 -0.85 3.05 -2.49
C ASN A 224 -1.85 1.96 -2.05
N SER A 225 -2.49 2.11 -0.89
CA SER A 225 -3.52 1.19 -0.42
C SER A 225 -4.84 1.41 -1.17
N ALA A 226 -5.94 1.70 -0.47
CA ALA A 226 -7.22 2.01 -1.08
C ALA A 226 -7.47 3.52 -1.12
N PHE A 227 -7.95 4.02 -2.26
CA PHE A 227 -8.30 5.44 -2.38
C PHE A 227 -9.52 5.79 -1.51
N TYR A 228 -9.33 6.76 -0.61
CA TYR A 228 -10.38 7.38 0.18
C TYR A 228 -10.75 8.75 -0.42
N ASP A 229 -12.01 8.95 -0.78
CA ASP A 229 -12.52 10.27 -1.17
C ASP A 229 -12.98 11.04 0.08
N PRO A 230 -12.24 12.08 0.53
CA PRO A 230 -12.61 12.85 1.72
C PRO A 230 -13.90 13.66 1.54
N LYS A 231 -14.34 13.91 0.30
CA LYS A 231 -15.56 14.69 0.03
C LYS A 231 -16.80 13.87 0.34
N SER A 232 -16.91 12.68 -0.27
CA SER A 232 -18.01 11.75 -0.04
C SER A 232 -17.82 10.87 1.20
N ARG A 233 -16.61 10.85 1.77
CA ARG A 233 -16.19 9.98 2.88
C ARG A 233 -16.32 8.48 2.53
N SER A 234 -16.13 8.14 1.25
CA SER A 234 -16.21 6.78 0.75
C SER A 234 -14.83 6.18 0.49
N MET A 235 -14.68 4.88 0.75
CA MET A 235 -13.51 4.09 0.42
C MET A 235 -13.98 2.91 -0.42
N ARG A 236 -13.58 2.88 -1.70
CA ARG A 236 -14.19 1.96 -2.67
C ARG A 236 -13.65 0.54 -2.48
N GLU A 237 -12.33 0.42 -2.51
CA GLU A 237 -11.60 -0.85 -2.43
C GLU A 237 -11.28 -1.24 -0.99
N ASP A 238 -10.88 -2.50 -0.79
CA ASP A 238 -10.44 -3.00 0.51
C ASP A 238 -9.02 -2.49 0.82
N PRO A 239 -8.81 -1.73 1.90
CA PRO A 239 -7.48 -1.26 2.29
C PRO A 239 -6.52 -2.38 2.71
N LEU A 240 -7.04 -3.58 3.06
CA LEU A 240 -6.28 -4.73 3.55
C LEU A 240 -6.58 -5.98 2.70
N ALA A 241 -6.42 -5.86 1.37
CA ALA A 241 -6.68 -6.94 0.43
C ALA A 241 -5.98 -8.24 0.84
N GLY A 242 -6.77 -9.31 1.05
CA GLY A 242 -6.27 -10.64 1.40
C GLY A 242 -6.15 -10.93 2.90
N VAL A 243 -6.32 -9.93 3.76
CA VAL A 243 -6.41 -10.12 5.22
C VAL A 243 -7.88 -10.04 5.64
N ASN A 244 -8.30 -10.89 6.57
CA ASN A 244 -9.68 -10.81 7.07
C ASN A 244 -9.81 -9.60 8.01
N SER A 245 -10.23 -8.47 7.45
CA SER A 245 -10.47 -7.21 8.16
C SER A 245 -11.96 -7.04 8.49
N TYR A 246 -12.25 -6.12 9.41
CA TYR A 246 -13.63 -5.72 9.73
C TYR A 246 -14.28 -4.94 8.58
N PHE A 247 -13.50 -4.15 7.83
CA PHE A 247 -13.96 -3.32 6.72
C PHE A 247 -13.32 -3.77 5.40
N LYS A 248 -14.14 -4.27 4.48
CA LYS A 248 -13.70 -4.84 3.18
C LYS A 248 -13.89 -3.89 1.99
N GLY A 249 -14.00 -2.59 2.24
CA GLY A 249 -14.33 -1.59 1.22
C GLY A 249 -15.85 -1.43 1.01
N ASP A 250 -16.26 -0.23 0.60
CA ASP A 250 -17.68 0.08 0.37
C ASP A 250 -18.24 -0.75 -0.80
N ASN A 251 -17.43 -1.10 -1.80
CA ASN A 251 -17.85 -1.95 -2.92
C ASN A 251 -18.27 -3.36 -2.49
N TYR A 252 -17.68 -3.89 -1.42
CA TYR A 252 -18.07 -5.19 -0.87
C TYR A 252 -19.49 -5.13 -0.31
N TYR A 253 -19.82 -4.08 0.46
CA TYR A 253 -21.17 -3.89 1.01
C TYR A 253 -22.20 -3.57 -0.07
N PHE A 254 -21.84 -2.77 -1.09
CA PHE A 254 -22.72 -2.48 -2.22
C PHE A 254 -23.01 -3.67 -3.13
N ASN A 255 -22.17 -4.71 -3.11
CA ASN A 255 -22.39 -5.97 -3.82
C ASN A 255 -22.66 -7.13 -2.85
N SER A 256 -23.21 -6.84 -1.68
CA SER A 256 -23.65 -7.88 -0.74
C SER A 256 -24.86 -8.65 -1.29
N GLU A 257 -25.09 -9.87 -0.79
CA GLU A 257 -26.16 -10.77 -1.24
C GLU A 257 -27.56 -10.11 -1.25
N GLU A 258 -27.84 -9.23 -0.29
CA GLU A 258 -29.12 -8.52 -0.20
C GLU A 258 -29.34 -7.57 -1.38
N THR A 259 -28.27 -7.00 -1.95
CA THR A 259 -28.35 -6.09 -3.09
C THR A 259 -28.62 -6.81 -4.41
N TYR A 260 -28.37 -8.12 -4.49
CA TYR A 260 -28.64 -8.91 -5.70
C TYR A 260 -30.13 -9.23 -5.85
N LYS A 261 -30.84 -9.52 -4.75
CA LYS A 261 -32.29 -9.84 -4.77
C LYS A 261 -33.15 -8.84 -5.55
N PRO A 262 -33.09 -7.51 -5.31
CA PRO A 262 -33.87 -6.55 -6.09
C PRO A 262 -33.42 -6.44 -7.55
N LYS A 263 -32.12 -6.63 -7.85
CA LYS A 263 -31.62 -6.66 -9.24
C LYS A 263 -32.16 -7.87 -10.00
N GLU A 264 -32.20 -9.04 -9.36
CA GLU A 264 -32.81 -10.24 -9.95
C GLU A 264 -34.30 -10.03 -10.23
N LEU A 265 -35.03 -9.42 -9.29
CA LEU A 265 -36.44 -9.06 -9.49
C LEU A 265 -36.63 -8.04 -10.62
N GLU A 266 -35.75 -7.05 -10.76
CA GLU A 266 -35.79 -6.07 -11.85
C GLU A 266 -35.53 -6.72 -13.22
N VAL A 267 -34.54 -7.62 -13.31
CA VAL A 267 -34.29 -8.42 -14.51
C VAL A 267 -35.51 -9.29 -14.86
N PHE A 268 -36.10 -9.95 -13.87
CA PHE A 268 -37.32 -10.73 -14.03
C PHE A 268 -38.50 -9.88 -14.51
N ALA A 269 -38.61 -8.64 -14.03
CA ALA A 269 -39.59 -7.66 -14.51
C ALA A 269 -39.43 -7.42 -16.01
N TRP A 270 -38.21 -7.12 -16.46
CA TRP A 270 -37.91 -6.85 -17.86
C TRP A 270 -38.18 -8.07 -18.74
N GLU A 271 -37.85 -9.27 -18.29
CA GLU A 271 -38.13 -10.51 -19.01
C GLU A 271 -39.64 -10.77 -19.11
N SER A 272 -40.37 -10.59 -18.02
CA SER A 272 -41.84 -10.75 -17.98
C SER A 272 -42.54 -9.74 -18.88
N LYS A 273 -42.05 -8.49 -18.89
CA LYS A 273 -42.54 -7.42 -19.77
C LYS A 273 -42.26 -7.73 -21.25
N LYS A 274 -41.08 -8.29 -21.58
CA LYS A 274 -40.78 -8.80 -22.94
C LYS A 274 -41.71 -9.96 -23.34
N LYS A 275 -42.12 -10.81 -22.39
CA LYS A 275 -43.12 -11.87 -22.59
C LYS A 275 -44.57 -11.34 -22.69
N GLY A 276 -44.79 -10.05 -22.50
CA GLY A 276 -46.11 -9.39 -22.61
C GLY A 276 -46.92 -9.37 -21.31
N VAL A 277 -46.34 -9.77 -20.16
CA VAL A 277 -47.01 -9.65 -18.86
C VAL A 277 -46.78 -8.23 -18.32
N ASP A 278 -47.87 -7.52 -18.02
CA ASP A 278 -47.80 -6.16 -17.48
C ASP A 278 -47.42 -6.18 -15.99
N VAL A 279 -46.11 -6.11 -15.74
CA VAL A 279 -45.48 -6.11 -14.42
C VAL A 279 -44.29 -5.15 -14.48
N ASP A 280 -44.19 -4.27 -13.50
CA ASP A 280 -43.10 -3.33 -13.33
C ASP A 280 -42.58 -3.41 -11.89
N PHE A 281 -41.25 -3.33 -11.73
CA PHE A 281 -40.58 -3.43 -10.44
C PHE A 281 -41.03 -2.34 -9.46
N ILE A 282 -41.18 -1.10 -9.93
CA ILE A 282 -41.54 0.06 -9.10
C ILE A 282 -43.06 0.17 -8.93
N ALA A 283 -43.83 -0.04 -10.00
CA ALA A 283 -45.28 0.18 -9.96
C ALA A 283 -46.03 -0.93 -9.23
N ASN A 284 -45.60 -2.19 -9.40
CA ASN A 284 -46.29 -3.37 -8.87
C ASN A 284 -45.31 -4.35 -8.18
N PRO A 285 -44.58 -3.92 -7.12
CA PRO A 285 -43.50 -4.71 -6.52
C PRO A 285 -44.00 -6.03 -5.91
N THR A 286 -45.12 -6.02 -5.20
CA THR A 286 -45.67 -7.22 -4.53
C THR A 286 -46.21 -8.25 -5.51
N LYS A 287 -46.86 -7.79 -6.60
CA LYS A 287 -47.31 -8.66 -7.69
C LYS A 287 -46.12 -9.34 -8.36
N LEU A 288 -45.07 -8.57 -8.63
CA LEU A 288 -43.84 -9.06 -9.24
C LEU A 288 -43.14 -10.10 -8.35
N GLU A 289 -42.97 -9.79 -7.08
CA GLU A 289 -42.34 -10.70 -6.11
C GLU A 289 -43.12 -12.02 -5.98
N LYS A 290 -44.45 -11.96 -5.95
CA LYS A 290 -45.28 -13.16 -5.95
C LYS A 290 -45.08 -14.00 -7.21
N LEU A 291 -45.09 -13.38 -8.39
CA LEU A 291 -44.84 -14.06 -9.66
C LEU A 291 -43.42 -14.65 -9.74
N TYR A 292 -42.42 -13.93 -9.22
CA TYR A 292 -41.05 -14.41 -9.13
C TYR A 292 -40.94 -15.65 -8.22
N ASN A 293 -41.59 -15.63 -7.05
CA ASN A 293 -41.61 -16.79 -6.16
C ASN A 293 -42.36 -17.99 -6.77
N GLU A 294 -43.49 -17.75 -7.45
CA GLU A 294 -44.23 -18.79 -8.16
C GLU A 294 -43.42 -19.39 -9.31
N THR A 295 -42.74 -18.57 -10.11
CA THR A 295 -41.86 -19.04 -11.20
C THR A 295 -40.68 -19.83 -10.65
N LYS A 296 -40.02 -19.37 -9.59
CA LYS A 296 -38.94 -20.10 -8.93
C LYS A 296 -39.38 -21.46 -8.40
N GLN A 297 -40.54 -21.53 -7.75
CA GLN A 297 -41.11 -22.81 -7.31
C GLN A 297 -41.44 -23.76 -8.48
N ASN A 298 -41.93 -23.22 -9.59
CA ASN A 298 -42.23 -24.01 -10.78
C ASN A 298 -40.95 -24.51 -11.46
N GLU A 299 -39.91 -23.68 -11.55
CA GLU A 299 -38.59 -24.06 -12.07
C GLU A 299 -37.95 -25.18 -11.23
N GLU A 300 -38.02 -25.10 -9.90
CA GLU A 300 -37.53 -26.15 -9.01
C GLU A 300 -38.23 -27.49 -9.26
N LYS A 301 -39.57 -27.47 -9.42
CA LYS A 301 -40.36 -28.66 -9.77
C LYS A 301 -39.95 -29.22 -11.14
N GLU A 302 -39.82 -28.36 -12.16
CA GLU A 302 -39.38 -28.79 -13.49
C GLU A 302 -37.97 -29.39 -13.48
N VAL A 303 -37.03 -28.81 -12.72
CA VAL A 303 -35.67 -29.35 -12.57
C VAL A 303 -35.71 -30.72 -11.92
N LEU A 304 -36.54 -30.92 -10.89
CA LEU A 304 -36.74 -32.22 -10.25
C LEU A 304 -37.33 -33.26 -11.23
N GLU A 305 -38.36 -32.88 -11.99
CA GLU A 305 -38.95 -33.76 -13.01
C GLU A 305 -37.94 -34.09 -14.13
N ARG A 306 -37.17 -33.10 -14.60
CA ARG A 306 -36.10 -33.32 -15.60
C ARG A 306 -35.05 -34.29 -15.05
N LYS A 307 -34.63 -34.12 -13.80
CA LYS A 307 -33.70 -35.05 -13.11
C LYS A 307 -34.28 -36.46 -13.05
N GLN A 308 -35.54 -36.63 -12.67
CA GLN A 308 -36.22 -37.94 -12.63
C GLN A 308 -36.29 -38.58 -14.02
N LYS A 309 -36.70 -37.84 -15.05
CA LYS A 309 -36.72 -38.31 -16.45
C LYS A 309 -35.33 -38.69 -16.96
N LEU A 310 -34.28 -38.03 -16.48
CA LEU A 310 -32.88 -38.36 -16.81
C LEU A 310 -32.48 -39.67 -16.13
N ILE A 311 -32.74 -39.79 -14.83
CA ILE A 311 -32.50 -41.01 -14.05
C ILE A 311 -33.18 -42.22 -14.70
N GLU A 312 -34.42 -42.08 -15.16
CA GLU A 312 -35.16 -43.15 -15.82
C GLU A 312 -34.61 -43.48 -17.21
N ARG A 313 -34.30 -42.46 -18.04
CA ARG A 313 -33.72 -42.67 -19.38
C ARG A 313 -32.38 -43.41 -19.32
N PHE A 314 -31.54 -43.10 -18.35
CA PHE A 314 -30.22 -43.72 -18.20
C PHE A 314 -30.22 -44.94 -17.27
N LYS A 315 -31.39 -45.38 -16.76
CA LYS A 315 -31.52 -46.45 -15.75
C LYS A 315 -30.56 -46.25 -14.55
N ALA A 316 -30.30 -44.99 -14.20
CA ALA A 316 -29.31 -44.62 -13.20
C ALA A 316 -29.77 -44.91 -11.76
N LYS A 317 -31.01 -45.36 -11.53
CA LYS A 317 -31.52 -45.71 -10.18
C LYS A 317 -30.64 -46.77 -9.51
N GLU A 318 -30.32 -47.84 -10.23
CA GLU A 318 -29.47 -48.94 -9.75
C GLU A 318 -28.03 -48.47 -9.44
N TYR A 319 -27.47 -47.62 -10.31
CA TYR A 319 -26.15 -47.04 -10.11
C TYR A 319 -26.08 -46.05 -8.94
N ILE A 320 -27.13 -45.25 -8.71
CA ILE A 320 -27.20 -44.31 -7.60
C ILE A 320 -27.38 -45.04 -6.26
N GLU A 321 -28.14 -46.14 -6.24
CA GLU A 321 -28.25 -47.01 -5.07
C GLU A 321 -26.91 -47.66 -4.73
N ASN A 322 -26.22 -48.24 -5.73
CA ASN A 322 -24.86 -48.77 -5.56
C ASN A 322 -23.85 -47.66 -5.17
N TYR A 323 -24.02 -46.44 -5.68
CA TYR A 323 -23.13 -45.31 -5.35
C TYR A 323 -23.37 -44.78 -3.93
N LYS A 324 -24.56 -44.92 -3.34
CA LYS A 324 -24.77 -44.57 -1.92
C LYS A 324 -24.01 -45.51 -0.98
N GLU A 325 -23.82 -46.76 -1.38
CA GLU A 325 -23.00 -47.73 -0.65
C GLU A 325 -21.51 -47.41 -0.78
N LEU A 326 -21.10 -46.73 -1.86
CA LEU A 326 -19.76 -46.23 -2.06
C LEU A 326 -19.59 -44.85 -1.40
N LYS A 327 -18.81 -44.76 -0.32
CA LYS A 327 -18.43 -43.45 0.24
C LYS A 327 -17.77 -42.61 -0.86
N PRO A 328 -18.17 -41.33 -1.04
CA PRO A 328 -17.47 -40.42 -1.95
C PRO A 328 -15.98 -40.39 -1.59
N LEU A 329 -15.08 -40.39 -2.58
CA LEU A 329 -13.62 -40.44 -2.33
C LEU A 329 -13.13 -39.41 -1.29
N ALA A 330 -13.76 -38.22 -1.25
CA ALA A 330 -13.45 -37.14 -0.31
C ALA A 330 -13.83 -37.43 1.16
N LYS A 331 -14.60 -38.49 1.43
CA LYS A 331 -15.06 -38.94 2.77
C LYS A 331 -14.52 -40.32 3.15
N VAL A 332 -13.66 -40.91 2.33
CA VAL A 332 -12.96 -42.16 2.64
C VAL A 332 -11.87 -41.83 3.66
N SER A 333 -11.97 -42.40 4.87
CA SER A 333 -10.90 -42.32 5.87
C SER A 333 -9.78 -43.29 5.51
N GLU A 334 -8.56 -43.05 5.98
CA GLU A 334 -7.39 -43.92 5.72
C GLU A 334 -7.62 -45.39 6.16
N GLU A 335 -8.53 -45.60 7.10
CA GLU A 335 -8.95 -46.90 7.64
C GLU A 335 -9.76 -47.75 6.64
N ASP A 336 -10.46 -47.11 5.69
CA ASP A 336 -11.24 -47.79 4.64
C ASP A 336 -10.36 -48.27 3.46
N ILE A 337 -9.07 -47.89 3.44
CA ILE A 337 -8.13 -48.22 2.37
C ILE A 337 -7.49 -49.59 2.65
N ILE A 338 -8.05 -50.63 2.04
CA ILE A 338 -7.42 -51.96 2.03
C ILE A 338 -6.22 -51.92 1.09
N LYS A 339 -5.00 -51.87 1.64
CA LYS A 339 -3.77 -52.03 0.87
C LYS A 339 -3.62 -53.50 0.50
N TYR A 340 -3.82 -53.83 -0.78
CA TYR A 340 -3.37 -55.10 -1.34
C TYR A 340 -1.87 -55.00 -1.62
N ASP A 341 -1.06 -55.77 -0.89
CA ASP A 341 0.41 -55.80 -1.03
C ASP A 341 0.90 -56.72 -2.17
N GLU A 342 0.02 -57.26 -3.00
CA GLU A 342 0.43 -58.04 -4.17
C GLU A 342 0.58 -57.14 -5.40
N GLN A 343 1.79 -56.60 -5.58
CA GLN A 343 2.29 -56.35 -6.93
C GLN A 343 2.40 -57.70 -7.64
N LEU A 344 1.33 -58.09 -8.34
CA LEU A 344 1.40 -59.13 -9.37
C LEU A 344 2.32 -58.60 -10.48
N GLU A 345 3.62 -58.86 -10.36
CA GLU A 345 4.57 -58.73 -11.47
C GLU A 345 4.14 -59.71 -12.55
N PHE A 346 3.36 -59.22 -13.52
CA PHE A 346 2.92 -59.99 -14.66
C PHE A 346 4.09 -60.16 -15.63
N ASP A 347 4.95 -61.14 -15.35
CA ASP A 347 6.05 -61.50 -16.25
C ASP A 347 5.55 -62.56 -17.25
N GLU A 348 5.09 -62.09 -18.41
CA GLU A 348 4.54 -62.92 -19.51
C GLU A 348 5.47 -64.09 -19.90
N GLY A 349 6.79 -63.92 -19.76
CA GLY A 349 7.76 -64.98 -20.05
C GLY A 349 7.61 -66.18 -19.11
N LYS A 350 7.31 -65.93 -17.83
CA LYS A 350 7.16 -66.97 -16.80
C LYS A 350 5.88 -67.78 -16.99
N LEU A 351 4.81 -67.14 -17.45
CA LEU A 351 3.53 -67.78 -17.81
C LEU A 351 3.66 -68.77 -18.97
N LEU A 352 4.57 -68.51 -19.93
CA LEU A 352 4.84 -69.36 -21.09
C LEU A 352 6.00 -70.36 -20.88
N GLY A 353 6.51 -70.45 -19.65
CA GLY A 353 7.57 -71.40 -19.26
C GLY A 353 8.99 -70.99 -19.68
N HIS A 354 9.22 -69.74 -20.09
CA HIS A 354 10.56 -69.22 -20.39
C HIS A 354 11.25 -68.76 -19.12
N SER A 355 12.54 -69.08 -18.97
CA SER A 355 13.36 -68.63 -17.83
C SER A 355 13.89 -67.19 -17.95
N GLN A 356 13.69 -66.56 -19.11
CA GLN A 356 14.19 -65.23 -19.44
C GLN A 356 13.07 -64.40 -20.08
N ILE A 357 13.12 -63.08 -19.89
CA ILE A 357 12.11 -62.13 -20.36
C ILE A 357 12.20 -62.01 -21.90
N TRP A 358 11.09 -61.64 -22.54
CA TRP A 358 11.03 -61.36 -23.98
C TRP A 358 11.99 -60.21 -24.36
N GLY A 359 12.76 -60.37 -25.44
CA GLY A 359 13.77 -59.38 -25.86
C GLY A 359 15.16 -59.61 -25.27
N SER A 360 15.35 -60.69 -24.49
CA SER A 360 16.66 -61.11 -23.98
C SER A 360 17.59 -61.69 -25.05
N TYR A 361 17.09 -61.98 -26.26
CA TYR A 361 17.86 -62.42 -27.42
C TYR A 361 17.47 -61.63 -28.67
N TYR A 362 18.46 -61.35 -29.52
CA TYR A 362 18.26 -60.68 -30.81
C TYR A 362 18.98 -61.49 -31.89
N ASP A 363 18.25 -61.88 -32.93
CA ASP A 363 18.81 -62.58 -34.09
C ASP A 363 19.27 -61.54 -35.13
N LEU A 364 20.59 -61.36 -35.28
CA LEU A 364 21.17 -60.36 -36.17
C LEU A 364 20.85 -60.59 -37.65
N GLU A 365 20.62 -61.83 -38.07
CA GLU A 365 20.36 -62.15 -39.48
C GLU A 365 18.93 -61.82 -39.90
N LYS A 366 17.97 -61.96 -38.96
CA LYS A 366 16.53 -61.74 -39.21
C LYS A 366 16.03 -60.41 -38.65
N GLY A 367 16.80 -59.77 -37.77
CA GLY A 367 16.44 -58.51 -37.12
C GLY A 367 15.29 -58.62 -36.10
N VAL A 368 15.05 -59.81 -35.55
CA VAL A 368 13.90 -60.10 -34.67
C VAL A 368 14.36 -60.38 -33.25
N TRP A 369 13.56 -59.93 -32.29
CA TRP A 369 13.75 -60.19 -30.86
C TRP A 369 13.12 -61.52 -30.44
N GLY A 370 13.71 -62.18 -29.46
CA GLY A 370 13.23 -63.45 -28.95
C GLY A 370 13.62 -63.69 -27.48
N TYR A 371 13.28 -64.87 -27.00
CA TYR A 371 13.68 -65.33 -25.66
C TYR A 371 15.08 -65.95 -25.69
N LYS A 372 15.97 -65.58 -24.76
CA LYS A 372 17.34 -66.12 -24.68
C LYS A 372 17.40 -67.61 -24.33
N CYS A 373 16.42 -68.13 -23.62
CA CYS A 373 16.36 -69.53 -23.25
C CYS A 373 16.26 -70.43 -24.49
N CYS A 374 15.15 -70.37 -25.23
CA CYS A 374 14.90 -71.26 -26.38
C CYS A 374 15.16 -70.63 -27.76
N LYS A 375 15.59 -69.36 -27.82
CA LYS A 375 15.79 -68.56 -29.05
C LYS A 375 14.57 -68.47 -29.96
N VAL A 376 13.38 -68.69 -29.40
CA VAL A 376 12.12 -68.54 -30.13
C VAL A 376 11.84 -67.06 -30.34
N THR A 377 11.56 -66.70 -31.59
CA THR A 377 11.28 -65.33 -32.06
C THR A 377 9.78 -65.00 -32.11
N ASN A 378 8.92 -65.87 -31.56
CA ASN A 378 7.49 -65.63 -31.39
C ASN A 378 7.15 -65.43 -29.90
N ARG A 379 6.52 -64.30 -29.55
CA ARG A 379 6.25 -63.90 -28.15
C ARG A 379 5.27 -64.83 -27.44
N SER A 380 4.37 -65.46 -28.18
CA SER A 380 3.29 -66.31 -27.64
C SER A 380 3.61 -67.80 -27.65
N GLU A 381 4.77 -68.22 -28.18
CA GLU A 381 5.16 -69.63 -28.19
C GLU A 381 5.71 -70.05 -26.82
N HIS A 382 5.40 -71.28 -26.40
CA HIS A 382 5.94 -71.87 -25.18
C HIS A 382 7.42 -72.21 -25.36
N CYS A 383 8.16 -72.30 -24.24
CA CYS A 383 9.58 -72.66 -24.25
C CYS A 383 9.78 -74.06 -24.88
N LYS A 384 10.70 -74.15 -25.85
CA LYS A 384 11.06 -75.41 -26.53
C LYS A 384 12.24 -76.16 -25.87
N LEU A 385 12.68 -75.70 -24.70
CA LEU A 385 13.77 -76.31 -23.93
C LEU A 385 13.28 -77.37 -22.96
#